data_AF-A0A1V2UNI0-F1
#
_entry.id   AF-A0A1V2UNI0-F1
#
_cell.length_a   1.000
_cell.length_b   1.000
_cell.length_c   1.000
_cell.angle_alpha   90.00
_cell.angle_beta   90.00
_cell.angle_gamma   90.00
#
_symmetry.space_group_name_H-M   'P 1'
#
loop_
_entity.id
_entity.type
_entity.pdbx_description
1 polymer ?
#
loop_
_entity_poly.entity_id
_entity_poly.type
_entity_poly.pdbx_seq_one_letter_code
_entity_poly.pdbx_strand_id
1 'polypeptide(L)' 'MDDSLQISVSKQAKLLKVSRGCYYYRPKPVSASDLKLMRCIDELHLQYPFAGSRMMRDLLNRQGHHIGRRH' A
#
# COMPACT_ATOMS: atom_id res chain seq x y z
N MET A 1 24.78 -25.57 -13.60
CA MET A 1 24.02 -24.41 -14.09
C MET A 1 22.65 -24.95 -14.45
N ASP A 2 21.69 -24.88 -13.53
CA ASP A 2 20.37 -25.47 -13.75
C ASP A 2 19.59 -24.50 -14.66
N ASP A 3 19.47 -24.86 -15.94
CA ASP A 3 18.52 -24.28 -16.90
C ASP A 3 17.10 -24.69 -16.49
N SER A 4 16.69 -24.25 -15.29
CA SER A 4 15.42 -24.62 -14.66
C SER A 4 14.28 -24.14 -15.56
N LEU A 5 13.81 -25.05 -16.41
CA LEU A 5 12.63 -24.99 -17.26
C LEU A 5 11.98 -23.62 -17.33
N GLN A 6 12.20 -22.88 -18.43
CA GLN A 6 11.55 -21.61 -18.77
C GLN A 6 10.02 -21.79 -18.92
N ILE A 7 9.34 -22.13 -17.83
CA ILE A 7 7.88 -22.19 -17.76
C ILE A 7 7.36 -20.76 -17.63
N SER A 8 6.28 -20.48 -18.36
CA SER A 8 5.69 -19.13 -18.37
C SER A 8 5.34 -18.66 -16.96
N VAL A 9 5.42 -17.35 -16.73
CA VAL A 9 5.04 -16.70 -15.45
C VAL A 9 3.66 -17.18 -14.95
N SER A 10 2.73 -17.46 -15.86
CA SER A 10 1.42 -18.04 -15.51
C SER A 10 1.52 -19.43 -14.86
N LYS A 11 2.40 -20.31 -15.35
CA LYS A 11 2.62 -21.63 -14.75
C LYS A 11 3.33 -21.52 -13.41
N GLN A 12 4.32 -20.63 -13.29
CA GLN A 12 5.01 -20.36 -12.03
C GLN A 12 4.04 -19.85 -10.95
N ALA A 13 3.21 -18.86 -11.28
CA ALA A 13 2.21 -18.31 -10.35
C ALA A 13 1.19 -19.37 -9.92
N LYS A 14 0.73 -20.24 -10.85
CA LYS A 14 -0.18 -21.35 -10.54
C LYS A 14 0.46 -22.37 -9.60
N LEU A 15 1.72 -22.73 -9.81
CA LEU A 15 2.48 -23.65 -8.95
C LEU A 15 2.65 -23.08 -7.54
N LEU A 16 2.99 -21.79 -7.45
CA LEU A 16 3.17 -21.07 -6.19
C LEU A 16 1.85 -20.67 -5.52
N LYS A 17 0.70 -20.94 -6.15
CA LYS A 17 -0.65 -20.53 -5.68
C LYS A 17 -0.77 -19.03 -5.38
N VAL A 18 -0.02 -18.21 -6.13
CA VAL A 18 -0.07 -16.75 -6.04
C VAL A 18 -0.73 -16.16 -7.27
N SER A 19 -1.26 -14.95 -7.16
CA SER A 19 -1.75 -14.23 -8.34
C SER A 19 -0.57 -13.88 -9.27
N ARG A 20 -0.82 -13.87 -10.58
CA ARG A 20 0.18 -13.43 -11.57
C ARG A 20 0.64 -11.99 -11.32
N GLY A 21 -0.21 -11.14 -10.73
CA GLY A 21 0.13 -9.77 -10.36
C GLY A 21 1.26 -9.68 -9.33
N CYS A 22 1.37 -10.66 -8.42
CA CYS A 22 2.44 -10.74 -7.43
C CYS A 22 3.83 -10.79 -8.10
N TYR A 23 3.94 -11.44 -9.26
CA TYR A 23 5.20 -11.52 -10.00
C TYR A 23 5.71 -10.15 -10.47
N TYR A 24 4.81 -9.24 -10.84
CA TYR A 24 5.18 -7.90 -11.30
C TYR A 24 5.34 -6.90 -10.17
N TYR A 25 4.85 -7.23 -8.97
CA TYR A 25 5.01 -6.38 -7.81
C TYR A 25 6.44 -6.51 -7.28
N ARG A 26 7.19 -5.42 -7.34
CA ARG A 26 8.48 -5.32 -6.64
C ARG A 26 8.22 -4.69 -5.27
N PRO A 27 8.52 -5.39 -4.15
CA PRO A 27 8.37 -4.81 -2.82
C PRO A 27 9.18 -3.52 -2.73
N LYS A 28 8.50 -2.42 -2.42
CA LYS A 28 9.13 -1.13 -2.18
C LYS A 28 9.07 -0.85 -0.68
N PRO A 29 10.19 -0.51 -0.02
CA PRO A 29 10.13 -0.09 1.37
C PRO A 29 9.28 1.19 1.47
N VAL A 30 8.41 1.21 2.47
CA VAL A 30 7.57 2.38 2.77
C VAL A 30 8.49 3.47 3.32
N SER A 31 8.38 4.71 2.84
CA SER A 31 9.23 5.79 3.34
C SER A 31 8.88 6.12 4.79
N ALA A 32 9.82 6.69 5.55
CA ALA A 32 9.56 7.10 6.93
C ALA A 32 8.42 8.14 7.02
N SER A 33 8.28 8.99 6.00
CA SER A 33 7.19 9.97 5.90
C SER A 33 5.84 9.29 5.68
N ASP A 34 5.79 8.28 4.79
CA ASP A 34 4.56 7.52 4.54
C ASP A 34 4.16 6.69 5.77
N LEU A 35 5.13 6.10 6.49
CA LEU A 35 4.85 5.38 7.74
C LEU A 35 4.28 6.31 8.83
N LYS A 36 4.82 7.52 8.96
CA LYS A 36 4.26 8.53 9.88
C LYS A 36 2.84 8.88 9.50
N LEU A 37 2.58 9.06 8.20
CA LEU A 37 1.25 9.36 7.71
C LEU A 37 0.26 8.22 8.00
N MET A 38 0.65 6.96 7.74
CA MET A 38 -0.16 5.78 8.05
C MET A 38 -0.52 5.74 9.55
N ARG A 39 0.43 6.01 10.43
CA ARG A 39 0.18 6.07 11.89
C ARG A 39 -0.80 7.18 12.26
N CYS A 40 -0.66 8.38 11.70
CA CYS A 40 -1.62 9.46 11.95
C CYS A 40 -3.03 9.10 11.47
N ILE A 41 -3.16 8.41 10.33
CA ILE A 41 -4.46 7.93 9.84
C ILE A 41 -5.05 6.91 10.81
N ASP A 42 -4.27 5.95 11.29
CA ASP A 42 -4.73 4.94 12.25
C ASP A 42 -5.18 5.59 13.56
N GLU A 43 -4.41 6.54 14.10
CA GLU A 43 -4.77 7.29 15.32
C GLU A 43 -6.07 8.08 15.13
N LEU A 44 -6.22 8.78 14.01
CA LEU A 44 -7.45 9.52 13.71
C LEU A 44 -8.64 8.58 13.53
N HIS A 45 -8.46 7.42 12.92
CA HIS A 45 -9.54 6.45 12.74
C HIS A 45 -10.00 5.87 14.08
N LEU A 46 -9.08 5.64 15.02
CA LEU A 46 -9.42 5.23 16.39
C LEU A 46 -10.17 6.33 17.15
N GLN A 47 -9.77 7.59 16.99
CA GLN A 47 -10.44 8.73 17.64
C GLN A 47 -11.80 9.06 17.01
N TYR A 48 -11.92 8.88 15.69
CA TYR A 48 -13.08 9.24 14.89
C TYR A 48 -13.48 8.08 13.96
N PRO A 49 -14.03 6.98 14.49
CA PRO A 49 -14.37 5.79 13.69
C PRO A 49 -15.44 6.06 12.63
N PHE A 50 -16.20 7.14 12.78
CA PHE A 50 -17.22 7.59 11.82
C PHE A 50 -16.69 8.52 10.72
N ALA A 51 -15.45 9.01 10.85
CA ALA A 51 -14.92 9.99 9.91
C ALA A 51 -14.48 9.30 8.60
N GLY A 52 -15.30 9.48 7.56
CA GLY A 52 -15.01 9.00 6.21
C GLY A 52 -13.83 9.74 5.55
N SER A 53 -13.46 9.31 4.36
CA SER A 53 -12.25 9.78 3.64
C SER A 53 -12.16 11.30 3.43
N ARG A 54 -13.29 12.00 3.29
CA ARG A 54 -13.32 13.47 3.19
C ARG A 54 -12.98 14.13 4.52
N MET A 55 -13.59 13.67 5.60
CA MET A 55 -13.35 14.19 6.95
C MET A 55 -11.91 13.89 7.40
N MET A 56 -11.41 12.69 7.12
CA MET A 56 -10.02 12.31 7.39
C MET A 56 -9.04 13.21 6.64
N ARG A 57 -9.30 13.53 5.37
CA ARG A 57 -8.48 14.48 4.61
C ARG A 57 -8.43 15.85 5.29
N ASP A 58 -9.58 16.37 5.71
CA ASP A 58 -9.65 17.69 6.34
C ASP A 58 -8.93 17.70 7.70
N LEU A 59 -9.04 16.63 8.49
CA LEU A 59 -8.33 16.45 9.75
C LEU A 59 -6.81 16.40 9.54
N LEU A 60 -6.36 15.62 8.58
CA LEU A 60 -4.94 15.50 8.24
C LEU A 60 -4.37 16.82 7.69
N ASN A 61 -5.12 17.52 6.85
CA ASN A 61 -4.75 18.86 6.37
C ASN A 61 -4.63 19.86 7.52
N ARG A 62 -5.52 19.81 8.52
CA ARG A 62 -5.43 20.66 9.73
C ARG A 62 -4.21 20.32 10.59
N GLN A 63 -3.76 19.08 10.57
CA GLN A 63 -2.53 18.64 11.25
C GLN A 63 -1.24 18.96 10.45
N GLY A 64 -1.36 19.64 9.30
CA GLY A 64 -0.22 20.01 8.44
C GLY A 64 0.22 18.91 7.47
N HIS A 65 -0.51 17.79 7.40
CA HIS A 65 -0.33 16.79 6.35
C HIS A 65 -1.14 17.22 5.13
N HIS A 66 -0.48 17.81 4.13
CA HIS A 66 -1.13 18.18 2.87
C HIS A 66 -1.44 16.94 2.04
N ILE A 67 -2.67 16.41 2.17
CA ILE A 67 -3.11 15.20 1.47
C ILE A 67 -4.27 15.53 0.53
N GLY A 68 -4.17 15.10 -0.73
CA GLY A 68 -5.17 15.40 -1.76
C GLY A 68 -4.96 14.62 -3.05
N ARG A 69 -5.85 14.78 -4.04
CA ARG A 69 -5.86 14.01 -5.32
C ARG A 69 -4.63 14.24 -6.23
N ARG A 70 -3.61 14.96 -5.76
CA ARG A 70 -2.44 15.35 -6.56
C ARG A 70 -1.10 15.33 -5.80
N HIS A 71 -1.04 14.66 -4.65
CA HIS A 71 0.19 14.39 -3.93
C HIS A 71 0.22 12.94 -3.48
#